data_AF-A0A2A4X412-F1
#
_entry.id   AF-A0A2A4X412-F1
#
_cell.length_a   1.000
_cell.length_b   1.000
_cell.length_c   1.000
_cell.angle_alpha   90.00
_cell.angle_beta   90.00
_cell.angle_gamma   90.00
#
_symmetry.space_group_name_H-M   'P 1'
#
loop_
_entity.id
_entity.type
_entity.pdbx_description
1 polymer ?
#
loop_
_entity_poly.entity_id
_entity_poly.type
_entity_poly.pdbx_seq_one_letter_code
_entity_poly.pdbx_strand_id
1 'polypeptide(L)'
;MDFDLDNTPSYNKESHDSIILDKKSNKRYRSLVKIIIQSRFMRIISTLLTLSALAYGAYYINETKPELTQQALEFVNTGTLVSLEARYTAKQIMETQTSHLLKDGSHTFGEVALRYHPYLLMEVKFTGENMDTQEANILWSMIDGEMVLDTRSWKKTHGFADCINCKADAYEYQILNTISDFGGCVDAQALRQSLNIESVLLSTWIDRCKSKKLIVQIGNDYKIHLQKPLLNVKPATQLSSVLVSKASKFSEKLAKVYTPSQIKRAASNAFGSHFAIRSTRDVFVPIYSIVVVNPDGSLHTTHWNAVSGKQVHSMNFTQ
;
A
#
# COMPACT_ATOMS: atom_id res chain seq x y z
N MET A 1 43.12 79.27 -15.72
CA MET A 1 42.80 78.73 -17.05
C MET A 1 41.38 78.21 -16.94
N ASP A 2 40.46 79.13 -17.20
CA ASP A 2 39.02 78.89 -17.33
C ASP A 2 38.73 78.12 -18.62
N PHE A 3 37.70 77.27 -18.61
CA PHE A 3 36.71 77.14 -19.69
C PHE A 3 35.52 76.26 -19.22
N ASP A 4 34.46 76.95 -18.78
CA ASP A 4 33.06 76.91 -19.26
C ASP A 4 32.54 75.62 -19.96
N LEU A 5 31.51 74.98 -19.38
CA LEU A 5 30.06 75.17 -19.62
C LEU A 5 29.57 74.55 -20.94
N ASP A 6 28.85 73.42 -20.85
CA ASP A 6 27.42 73.37 -21.20
C ASP A 6 26.82 72.01 -20.79
N ASN A 7 25.80 71.99 -19.93
CA ASN A 7 25.10 70.75 -19.58
C ASN A 7 23.63 71.07 -19.30
N THR A 8 22.82 71.02 -20.36
CA THR A 8 21.35 71.08 -20.26
C THR A 8 20.80 69.66 -20.12
N PRO A 9 19.97 69.37 -19.10
CA PRO A 9 19.33 68.06 -19.00
C PRO A 9 18.19 67.93 -20.02
N SER A 10 18.34 67.00 -20.96
CA SER A 10 17.27 66.60 -21.88
C SER A 10 16.14 65.92 -21.08
N TYR A 11 14.97 66.54 -21.06
CA TYR A 11 13.77 65.99 -20.43
C TYR A 11 13.28 64.76 -21.22
N ASN A 12 13.51 63.56 -20.68
CA ASN A 12 13.21 62.29 -21.34
C ASN A 12 11.69 62.00 -21.29
N LYS A 13 11.04 62.02 -22.46
CA LYS A 13 9.58 61.90 -22.66
C LYS A 13 9.07 60.45 -22.54
N GLU A 14 9.95 59.48 -22.35
CA GLU A 14 9.62 58.04 -22.31
C GLU A 14 8.92 57.58 -21.02
N SER A 15 8.92 58.38 -19.95
CA SER A 15 8.30 57.96 -18.67
C SER A 15 6.76 57.98 -18.71
N HIS A 16 6.14 58.79 -19.57
CA HIS A 16 4.69 58.99 -19.56
C HIS A 16 3.87 57.90 -20.29
N ASP A 17 4.47 57.22 -21.28
CA ASP A 17 3.79 56.15 -22.02
C ASP A 17 3.77 54.81 -21.26
N SER A 18 4.73 54.59 -20.36
CA SER A 18 4.77 53.41 -19.50
C SER A 18 3.59 53.35 -18.50
N ILE A 19 3.12 54.51 -18.02
CA ILE A 19 2.00 54.61 -17.06
C ILE A 19 0.64 54.38 -17.74
N ILE A 20 0.51 54.69 -19.04
CA ILE A 20 -0.74 54.51 -19.79
C ILE A 20 -0.94 53.05 -20.20
N LEU A 21 0.14 52.33 -20.51
CA LEU A 21 0.08 50.90 -20.81
C LEU A 21 -0.32 50.07 -19.59
N ASP A 22 0.11 50.45 -18.39
CA ASP A 22 -0.23 49.73 -17.15
C ASP A 22 -1.72 49.84 -16.78
N LYS A 23 -2.34 51.02 -16.99
CA LYS A 23 -3.78 51.21 -16.73
C LYS A 23 -4.69 50.43 -17.67
N LYS A 24 -4.31 50.23 -18.95
CA LYS A 24 -5.08 49.40 -19.91
C LYS A 24 -4.99 47.91 -19.58
N SER A 25 -3.83 47.44 -19.09
CA SER A 25 -3.64 46.05 -18.64
C SER A 25 -4.53 45.71 -17.44
N ASN A 26 -4.60 46.60 -16.45
CA ASN A 26 -5.38 46.40 -15.23
C ASN A 26 -6.91 46.29 -15.50
N LYS A 27 -7.44 47.05 -16.48
CA LYS A 27 -8.87 46.98 -16.84
C LYS A 27 -9.23 45.65 -17.52
N ARG A 28 -8.35 45.10 -18.37
CA ARG A 28 -8.55 43.76 -18.98
C ARG A 28 -8.45 42.64 -17.94
N TYR A 29 -7.51 42.74 -17.00
CA TYR A 29 -7.35 41.77 -15.92
C TYR A 29 -8.59 41.70 -15.01
N ARG A 30 -9.14 42.86 -14.61
CA ARG A 30 -10.37 42.91 -13.78
C ARG A 30 -11.60 42.32 -14.49
N SER A 31 -11.69 42.44 -15.81
CA SER A 31 -12.78 41.83 -16.60
C SER A 31 -12.66 40.30 -16.64
N LEU A 32 -11.45 39.78 -16.89
CA LEU A 32 -11.18 38.34 -16.92
C LEU A 32 -11.40 37.69 -15.55
N VAL A 33 -10.97 38.35 -14.46
CA VAL A 33 -11.19 37.85 -13.10
C VAL A 33 -12.68 37.76 -12.75
N LYS A 34 -13.51 38.73 -13.16
CA LYS A 34 -14.97 38.67 -12.95
C LYS A 34 -15.62 37.49 -13.69
N ILE A 35 -15.20 37.23 -14.93
CA ILE A 35 -15.71 36.09 -15.72
C ILE A 35 -15.33 34.75 -15.09
N ILE A 36 -14.09 34.62 -14.60
CA ILE A 36 -13.61 33.41 -13.92
C ILE A 36 -14.36 33.18 -12.60
N ILE A 37 -14.60 34.25 -11.81
CA ILE A 37 -15.34 34.16 -10.54
C ILE A 37 -16.80 33.77 -10.79
N GLN A 38 -17.49 34.38 -11.76
CA GLN A 38 -18.88 34.02 -12.09
C GLN A 38 -18.99 32.57 -12.59
N SER A 39 -18.04 32.10 -13.41
CA SER A 39 -18.03 30.72 -13.89
C SER A 39 -17.85 29.70 -12.77
N ARG A 40 -16.98 29.98 -11.79
CA ARG A 40 -16.77 29.10 -10.62
C ARG A 40 -17.98 29.10 -9.69
N PHE A 41 -18.62 30.25 -9.48
CA PHE A 41 -19.79 30.36 -8.61
C PHE A 41 -21.00 29.56 -9.13
N MET A 42 -21.27 29.62 -10.44
CA MET A 42 -22.33 28.81 -11.07
C MET A 42 -22.11 27.29 -10.91
N ARG A 43 -20.86 26.82 -10.97
CA ARG A 43 -20.53 25.40 -10.76
C ARG A 43 -20.74 24.94 -9.32
N ILE A 44 -20.51 25.82 -8.35
CA ILE A 44 -20.75 25.51 -6.94
C ILE A 44 -22.26 25.43 -6.66
N ILE A 45 -23.06 26.35 -7.21
CA ILE A 45 -24.52 26.30 -7.05
C ILE A 45 -25.10 25.05 -7.71
N SER A 46 -24.66 24.70 -8.93
CA SER A 46 -25.18 23.51 -9.60
C SER A 46 -24.84 22.22 -8.84
N THR A 47 -23.64 22.10 -8.28
CA THR A 47 -23.24 20.95 -7.46
C THR A 47 -23.99 20.88 -6.12
N LEU A 48 -24.29 22.02 -5.50
CA LEU A 48 -25.12 22.05 -4.28
C LEU A 48 -26.57 21.66 -4.56
N LEU A 49 -27.14 22.09 -5.69
CA LEU A 49 -28.49 21.72 -6.09
C LEU A 49 -28.59 20.23 -6.43
N THR A 50 -27.61 19.66 -7.12
CA THR A 50 -27.60 18.21 -7.40
C THR A 50 -27.43 17.39 -6.14
N LEU A 51 -26.54 17.79 -5.21
CA LEU A 51 -26.40 17.11 -3.92
C LEU A 51 -27.68 17.21 -3.07
N SER A 52 -28.32 18.39 -3.05
CA SER A 52 -29.59 18.58 -2.34
C SER A 52 -30.70 17.70 -2.92
N ALA A 53 -30.80 17.63 -4.25
CA ALA A 53 -31.79 16.78 -4.93
C ALA A 53 -31.53 15.29 -4.67
N LEU A 54 -30.27 14.85 -4.68
CA LEU A 54 -29.90 13.47 -4.35
C LEU A 54 -30.19 13.12 -2.89
N ALA A 55 -29.89 14.02 -1.95
CA ALA A 55 -30.18 13.82 -0.53
C ALA A 55 -31.69 13.74 -0.27
N TYR A 56 -32.47 14.63 -0.89
CA TYR A 56 -33.93 14.59 -0.80
C TYR A 56 -34.51 13.32 -1.42
N GLY A 57 -34.00 12.91 -2.59
CA GLY A 57 -34.38 11.65 -3.24
C GLY A 57 -34.08 10.42 -2.36
N ALA A 58 -32.89 10.36 -1.76
CA ALA A 58 -32.52 9.29 -0.84
C ALA A 58 -33.40 9.25 0.42
N TYR A 59 -33.68 10.42 1.01
CA TYR A 59 -34.60 10.53 2.15
C TYR A 59 -36.02 10.07 1.80
N TYR A 60 -36.54 10.51 0.65
CA TYR A 60 -37.88 10.15 0.19
C TYR A 60 -38.02 8.64 -0.08
N ILE A 61 -37.02 8.03 -0.73
CA ILE A 61 -36.99 6.57 -0.96
C ILE A 61 -36.96 5.81 0.37
N ASN A 62 -36.17 6.28 1.34
CA ASN A 62 -36.06 5.64 2.65
C ASN A 62 -37.40 5.62 3.41
N GLU A 63 -38.16 6.71 3.36
CA GLU A 63 -39.48 6.82 4.00
C GLU A 63 -40.57 6.03 3.26
N THR A 64 -40.62 6.14 1.92
CA THR A 64 -41.75 5.58 1.16
C THR A 64 -41.58 4.12 0.73
N LYS A 65 -40.34 3.64 0.57
CA LYS A 65 -40.04 2.29 0.05
C LYS A 65 -38.81 1.68 0.73
N PRO A 66 -38.91 1.33 2.03
CA PRO A 66 -37.78 0.72 2.77
C PRO A 66 -37.27 -0.58 2.12
N GLU A 67 -38.12 -1.31 1.40
CA GLU A 67 -37.74 -2.51 0.64
C GLU A 67 -36.72 -2.22 -0.47
N LEU A 68 -36.83 -1.08 -1.17
CA LEU A 68 -35.85 -0.70 -2.19
C LEU A 68 -34.52 -0.32 -1.57
N THR A 69 -34.53 0.29 -0.39
CA THR A 69 -33.32 0.60 0.37
C THR A 69 -32.62 -0.69 0.79
N GLN A 70 -33.38 -1.68 1.28
CA GLN A 70 -32.84 -3.00 1.60
C GLN A 70 -32.33 -3.74 0.36
N GLN A 71 -33.05 -3.70 -0.77
CA GLN A 71 -32.59 -4.28 -2.03
C GLN A 71 -31.35 -3.57 -2.60
N ALA A 72 -31.25 -2.26 -2.48
CA ALA A 72 -30.07 -1.50 -2.88
C ALA A 72 -28.87 -1.79 -1.97
N LEU A 73 -29.09 -1.86 -0.65
CA LEU A 73 -28.07 -2.30 0.31
C LEU A 73 -27.66 -3.74 0.03
N GLU A 74 -28.60 -4.63 -0.27
CA GLU A 74 -28.32 -6.01 -0.68
C GLU A 74 -27.60 -6.06 -2.02
N PHE A 75 -27.92 -5.22 -2.99
CA PHE A 75 -27.25 -5.18 -4.30
C PHE A 75 -25.82 -4.63 -4.20
N VAL A 76 -25.61 -3.65 -3.31
CA VAL A 76 -24.26 -3.16 -2.96
C VAL A 76 -23.49 -4.22 -2.16
N ASN A 77 -24.17 -5.06 -1.37
CA ASN A 77 -23.57 -6.09 -0.52
C ASN A 77 -23.52 -7.51 -1.15
N THR A 78 -24.12 -7.75 -2.32
CA THR A 78 -24.07 -9.04 -3.05
C THR A 78 -22.81 -9.21 -3.88
N GLY A 79 -21.79 -8.38 -3.65
CA GLY A 79 -20.47 -8.58 -4.24
C GLY A 79 -20.00 -10.02 -4.01
N THR A 80 -19.61 -10.70 -5.08
CA THR A 80 -18.94 -12.00 -4.95
C THR A 80 -17.55 -11.76 -4.38
N LEU A 81 -17.23 -12.47 -3.30
CA LEU A 81 -15.92 -12.45 -2.68
C LEU A 81 -15.06 -13.52 -3.32
N VAL A 82 -13.91 -13.13 -3.83
CA VAL A 82 -12.93 -14.08 -4.37
C VAL A 82 -12.00 -14.46 -3.25
N SER A 83 -11.99 -15.73 -2.86
CA SER A 83 -11.27 -16.18 -1.68
C SER A 83 -10.47 -17.43 -1.99
N LEU A 84 -9.37 -17.65 -1.26
CA LEU A 84 -8.74 -18.97 -1.26
C LEU A 84 -9.67 -19.97 -0.59
N GLU A 85 -9.72 -21.19 -1.14
CA GLU A 85 -10.50 -22.27 -0.57
C GLU A 85 -9.98 -22.66 0.82
N ALA A 86 -10.89 -22.73 1.79
CA ALA A 86 -10.57 -23.22 3.13
C ALA A 86 -10.36 -24.74 3.06
N ARG A 87 -9.18 -25.20 3.51
CA ARG A 87 -8.80 -26.62 3.53
C ARG A 87 -9.00 -27.26 4.90
N TYR A 88 -9.00 -26.45 5.94
CA TYR A 88 -9.22 -26.85 7.32
C TYR A 88 -10.46 -26.16 7.84
N THR A 89 -11.29 -26.90 8.57
CA THR A 89 -12.41 -26.34 9.33
C THR A 89 -11.93 -25.87 10.70
N ALA A 90 -12.69 -24.99 11.36
CA ALA A 90 -12.37 -24.56 12.72
C ALA A 90 -12.26 -25.75 13.69
N LYS A 91 -13.19 -26.72 13.60
CA LYS A 91 -13.19 -27.92 14.44
C LYS A 91 -11.90 -28.73 14.27
N GLN A 92 -11.45 -28.96 13.03
CA GLN A 92 -10.19 -29.67 12.77
C GLN A 92 -8.98 -28.93 13.35
N ILE A 93 -8.95 -27.60 13.24
CA ILE A 93 -7.88 -26.77 13.83
C ILE A 93 -7.91 -26.88 15.35
N MET A 94 -9.08 -26.75 15.97
CA MET A 94 -9.26 -26.88 17.42
C MET A 94 -8.81 -28.25 17.92
N GLU A 95 -9.20 -29.33 17.26
CA GLU A 95 -8.81 -30.71 17.60
C GLU A 95 -7.30 -30.93 17.42
N THR A 96 -6.73 -30.50 16.30
CA THR A 96 -5.29 -30.69 16.01
C THR A 96 -4.40 -29.85 16.94
N GLN A 97 -4.88 -28.68 17.35
CA GLN A 97 -4.13 -27.70 18.14
C GLN A 97 -4.64 -27.60 19.57
N THR A 98 -5.38 -28.59 20.05
CA THR A 98 -6.00 -28.57 21.39
C THR A 98 -4.95 -28.32 22.47
N SER A 99 -3.80 -29.01 22.43
CA SER A 99 -2.73 -28.83 23.44
C SER A 99 -2.06 -27.45 23.40
N HIS A 100 -2.11 -26.77 22.26
CA HIS A 100 -1.56 -25.41 22.12
C HIS A 100 -2.58 -24.35 22.54
N LEU A 101 -3.87 -24.58 22.25
CA LEU A 101 -4.96 -23.66 22.54
C LEU A 101 -5.43 -23.76 23.99
N LEU A 102 -5.57 -24.98 24.50
CA LEU A 102 -5.96 -25.30 25.86
C LEU A 102 -4.72 -25.84 26.58
N LYS A 103 -4.02 -24.96 27.32
CA LYS A 103 -2.79 -25.32 28.04
C LYS A 103 -3.01 -26.44 29.04
N ASP A 104 -4.20 -26.48 29.64
CA ASP A 104 -4.66 -27.47 30.61
C ASP A 104 -6.18 -27.67 30.50
N GLY A 105 -6.74 -28.59 31.28
CA GLY A 105 -8.17 -28.92 31.29
C GLY A 105 -9.09 -27.86 31.91
N SER A 106 -8.55 -26.76 32.44
CA SER A 106 -9.34 -25.65 32.98
C SER A 106 -9.63 -24.55 31.95
N HIS A 107 -9.00 -24.62 30.77
CA HIS A 107 -9.31 -23.75 29.64
C HIS A 107 -10.45 -24.35 28.80
N THR A 108 -11.33 -23.51 28.28
CA THR A 108 -12.43 -23.95 27.40
C THR A 108 -12.47 -23.13 26.11
N PHE A 109 -12.91 -23.75 25.02
CA PHE A 109 -13.15 -23.02 23.77
C PHE A 109 -14.40 -22.12 23.90
N GLY A 110 -14.27 -20.89 23.41
CA GLY A 110 -15.35 -19.93 23.28
C GLY A 110 -15.87 -19.84 21.83
N GLU A 111 -16.27 -18.63 21.43
CA GLU A 111 -16.81 -18.35 20.09
C GLU A 111 -15.76 -18.53 18.99
N VAL A 112 -16.23 -18.97 17.81
CA VAL A 112 -15.44 -19.04 16.58
C VAL A 112 -16.08 -18.14 15.53
N ALA A 113 -15.30 -17.19 15.01
CA ALA A 113 -15.70 -16.33 13.91
C ALA A 113 -14.85 -16.58 12.66
N LEU A 114 -15.47 -16.56 11.47
CA LEU A 114 -14.76 -16.63 10.20
C LEU A 114 -14.58 -15.22 9.63
N ARG A 115 -13.31 -14.81 9.52
CA ARG A 115 -12.89 -13.51 8.98
C ARG A 115 -12.16 -13.68 7.67
N TYR A 116 -12.14 -12.61 6.87
CA TYR A 116 -11.49 -12.61 5.56
C TYR A 116 -10.42 -11.53 5.48
N HIS A 117 -9.17 -11.97 5.40
CA HIS A 117 -8.01 -11.10 5.27
C HIS A 117 -7.83 -10.68 3.80
N PRO A 118 -7.74 -9.37 3.50
CA PRO A 118 -7.51 -8.89 2.14
C PRO A 118 -6.06 -9.08 1.70
N TYR A 119 -5.89 -9.63 0.49
CA TYR A 119 -4.64 -9.76 -0.24
C TYR A 119 -4.82 -9.22 -1.66
N LEU A 120 -3.74 -8.70 -2.24
CA LEU A 120 -3.66 -8.34 -3.64
C LEU A 120 -3.02 -9.50 -4.40
N LEU A 121 -3.78 -10.15 -5.27
CA LEU A 121 -3.25 -11.09 -6.25
C LEU A 121 -2.81 -10.31 -7.49
N MET A 122 -1.58 -10.52 -7.92
CA MET A 122 -1.00 -9.87 -9.09
C MET A 122 -0.53 -10.94 -10.06
N GLU A 123 -0.97 -10.85 -11.32
CA GLU A 123 -0.36 -11.59 -12.42
C GLU A 123 0.80 -10.76 -12.94
N VAL A 124 1.99 -11.34 -12.98
CA VAL A 124 3.24 -10.63 -13.27
C VAL A 124 4.00 -11.32 -14.38
N LYS A 125 4.80 -10.51 -15.07
CA LYS A 125 5.75 -10.94 -16.10
C LYS A 125 7.11 -10.36 -15.76
N PHE A 126 8.16 -11.18 -15.81
CA PHE A 126 9.50 -10.74 -15.46
C PHE A 126 10.58 -11.50 -16.21
N THR A 127 11.80 -10.98 -16.20
CA THR A 127 12.97 -11.67 -16.76
C THR A 127 13.66 -12.51 -15.69
N GLY A 128 13.81 -13.81 -15.94
CA GLY A 128 14.52 -14.75 -15.07
C GLY A 128 16.05 -14.61 -15.15
N GLU A 129 16.75 -15.44 -14.38
CA GLU A 129 18.23 -15.48 -14.34
C GLU A 129 18.84 -15.82 -15.71
N ASN A 130 18.13 -16.59 -16.54
CA ASN A 130 18.59 -17.00 -17.88
C ASN A 130 18.17 -16.02 -18.98
N MET A 131 17.76 -14.79 -18.61
CA MET A 131 17.19 -13.79 -19.51
C MET A 131 15.90 -14.26 -20.23
N ASP A 132 15.30 -15.33 -19.75
CA ASP A 132 14.03 -15.84 -20.23
C ASP A 132 12.87 -15.06 -19.63
N THR A 133 11.81 -14.89 -20.42
CA THR A 133 10.60 -14.24 -19.96
C THR A 133 9.74 -15.24 -19.20
N GLN A 134 9.45 -14.94 -17.93
CA GLN A 134 8.63 -15.77 -17.04
C GLN A 134 7.33 -15.05 -16.67
N GLU A 135 6.29 -15.83 -16.41
CA GLU A 135 5.01 -15.35 -15.88
C GLU A 135 4.73 -16.05 -14.56
N ALA A 136 4.23 -15.30 -13.59
CA ALA A 136 3.91 -15.84 -12.28
C ALA A 136 2.74 -15.09 -11.62
N ASN A 137 2.28 -15.64 -10.51
CA ASN A 137 1.34 -14.98 -9.62
C ASN A 137 2.05 -14.55 -8.35
N ILE A 138 1.73 -13.35 -7.85
CA ILE A 138 2.16 -12.87 -6.55
C ILE A 138 0.93 -12.64 -5.68
N LEU A 139 0.92 -13.20 -4.48
CA LEU A 139 -0.08 -12.93 -3.46
C LEU A 139 0.54 -12.06 -2.37
N TRP A 140 0.09 -10.81 -2.26
CA TRP A 140 0.66 -9.83 -1.33
C TRP A 140 -0.37 -9.38 -0.31
N SER A 141 -0.03 -9.43 0.96
CA SER A 141 -0.94 -9.07 2.05
C SER A 141 -1.20 -7.57 2.12
N MET A 142 -2.48 -7.20 2.17
CA MET A 142 -2.88 -5.80 2.38
C MET A 142 -2.99 -5.44 3.88
N ILE A 143 -2.70 -6.36 4.80
CA ILE A 143 -2.70 -6.10 6.25
C ILE A 143 -1.27 -5.88 6.77
N ASP A 144 -0.39 -6.86 6.55
CA ASP A 144 0.98 -6.82 7.08
C ASP A 144 2.00 -6.36 6.03
N GLY A 145 1.61 -6.13 4.78
CA GLY A 145 2.50 -5.58 3.76
C GLY A 145 3.57 -6.55 3.27
N GLU A 146 3.46 -7.84 3.62
CA GLU A 146 4.41 -8.87 3.21
C GLU A 146 3.86 -9.73 2.06
N MET A 147 4.77 -10.18 1.20
CA MET A 147 4.48 -11.08 0.09
C MET A 147 4.45 -12.53 0.58
N VAL A 148 3.46 -13.31 0.14
CA VAL A 148 3.41 -14.75 0.39
C VAL A 148 4.33 -15.45 -0.60
N LEU A 149 5.27 -16.26 -0.11
CA LEU A 149 6.18 -17.06 -0.93
C LEU A 149 5.56 -18.43 -1.25
N ASP A 150 4.86 -19.03 -0.28
CA ASP A 150 4.22 -20.33 -0.43
C ASP A 150 2.92 -20.40 0.39
N THR A 151 1.81 -20.71 -0.29
CA THR A 151 0.47 -20.84 0.32
C THR A 151 0.27 -22.13 1.11
N ARG A 152 1.07 -23.18 0.89
CA ARG A 152 0.99 -24.42 1.66
C ARG A 152 1.62 -24.23 3.04
N SER A 153 2.87 -23.75 3.09
CA SER A 153 3.57 -23.49 4.34
C SER A 153 3.17 -22.17 5.00
N TRP A 154 2.50 -21.28 4.24
CA TRP A 154 2.22 -19.88 4.58
C TRP A 154 3.48 -19.06 4.86
N LYS A 155 4.60 -19.42 4.22
CA LYS A 155 5.86 -18.67 4.32
C LYS A 155 5.67 -17.32 3.63
N LYS A 156 6.09 -16.25 4.30
CA LYS A 156 6.09 -14.89 3.77
C LYS A 156 7.50 -14.32 3.69
N THR A 157 7.64 -13.23 2.95
CA THR A 157 8.80 -12.35 3.03
C THR A 157 8.87 -11.65 4.39
N HIS A 158 9.96 -10.92 4.61
CA HIS A 158 10.09 -10.03 5.75
C HIS A 158 10.85 -8.77 5.38
N GLY A 159 10.35 -7.61 5.80
CA GLY A 159 10.97 -6.31 5.60
C GLY A 159 10.35 -5.50 4.46
N PHE A 160 9.44 -6.08 3.67
CA PHE A 160 8.71 -5.33 2.67
C PHE A 160 7.74 -4.33 3.31
N ALA A 161 7.15 -4.68 4.45
CA ALA A 161 6.30 -3.78 5.21
C ALA A 161 7.05 -2.50 5.61
N ASP A 162 8.26 -2.67 6.16
CA ASP A 162 9.15 -1.57 6.55
C ASP A 162 9.53 -0.71 5.34
N CYS A 163 9.84 -1.35 4.21
CA CYS A 163 10.18 -0.66 2.97
C CYS A 163 8.97 0.11 2.39
N ILE A 164 7.74 -0.43 2.47
CA ILE A 164 6.51 0.27 2.08
C ILE A 164 6.30 1.51 2.96
N ASN A 165 6.46 1.35 4.28
CA ASN A 165 6.28 2.42 5.27
C ASN A 165 7.28 3.57 5.05
N CYS A 166 8.54 3.24 4.76
CA CYS A 166 9.59 4.21 4.45
C CYS A 166 9.56 4.74 3.02
N LYS A 167 8.61 4.29 2.19
CA LYS A 167 8.49 4.63 0.76
C LYS A 167 9.81 4.36 0.03
N ALA A 168 10.34 3.14 0.19
CA ALA A 168 11.56 2.72 -0.46
C ALA A 168 11.43 2.79 -2.00
N ASP A 169 12.43 3.36 -2.67
CA ASP A 169 12.51 3.42 -4.13
C ASP A 169 13.37 2.27 -4.70
N ALA A 170 13.44 2.18 -6.03
CA ALA A 170 14.14 1.10 -6.70
C ALA A 170 15.62 1.02 -6.34
N TYR A 171 16.29 2.17 -6.17
CA TYR A 171 17.71 2.24 -5.82
C TYR A 171 17.98 1.80 -4.38
N GLU A 172 17.08 2.16 -3.46
CA GLU A 172 17.13 1.71 -2.07
C GLU A 172 16.93 0.19 -1.98
N TYR A 173 16.01 -0.39 -2.76
CA TYR A 173 15.89 -1.85 -2.86
C TYR A 173 17.12 -2.52 -3.48
N GLN A 174 17.75 -1.92 -4.49
CA GLN A 174 19.01 -2.43 -5.06
C GLN A 174 20.10 -2.51 -3.99
N ILE A 175 20.29 -1.45 -3.18
CA ILE A 175 21.22 -1.48 -2.05
C ILE A 175 20.87 -2.60 -1.07
N LEU A 176 19.60 -2.70 -0.65
CA LEU A 176 19.18 -3.72 0.31
C LEU A 176 19.39 -5.15 -0.20
N ASN A 177 19.12 -5.41 -1.47
CA ASN A 177 19.35 -6.70 -2.10
C ASN A 177 20.85 -7.00 -2.20
N THR A 178 21.67 -6.05 -2.64
CA THR A 178 23.13 -6.22 -2.68
C THR A 178 23.70 -6.51 -1.29
N ILE A 179 23.33 -5.75 -0.25
CA ILE A 179 23.80 -6.02 1.12
C ILE A 179 23.38 -7.43 1.57
N SER A 180 22.16 -7.87 1.20
CA SER A 180 21.67 -9.22 1.52
C SER A 180 22.50 -10.30 0.83
N ASP A 181 22.92 -10.09 -0.42
CA ASP A 181 23.74 -11.02 -1.20
C ASP A 181 25.14 -11.18 -0.61
N PHE A 182 25.68 -10.14 0.04
CA PHE A 182 26.94 -10.18 0.80
C PHE A 182 26.76 -10.70 2.24
N GLY A 183 25.66 -11.38 2.56
CA GLY A 183 25.42 -11.95 3.89
C GLY A 183 24.99 -10.93 4.95
N GLY A 184 24.52 -9.76 4.53
CA GLY A 184 23.91 -8.74 5.38
C GLY A 184 24.85 -7.63 5.85
N CYS A 185 26.12 -7.62 5.42
CA CYS A 185 27.10 -6.60 5.76
C CYS A 185 28.09 -6.40 4.60
N VAL A 186 28.38 -5.17 4.19
CA VAL A 186 29.25 -4.88 3.04
C VAL A 186 29.84 -3.47 3.11
N ASP A 187 31.08 -3.29 2.65
CA ASP A 187 31.74 -1.99 2.59
C ASP A 187 31.30 -1.15 1.37
N ALA A 188 31.66 0.14 1.37
CA ALA A 188 31.34 1.06 0.28
C ALA A 188 31.95 0.64 -1.07
N GLN A 189 33.14 0.05 -1.08
CA GLN A 189 33.87 -0.29 -2.29
C GLN A 189 33.24 -1.50 -2.99
N ALA A 190 32.88 -2.53 -2.23
CA ALA A 190 32.17 -3.72 -2.69
C ALA A 190 30.77 -3.37 -3.20
N LEU A 191 30.03 -2.49 -2.50
CA LEU A 191 28.76 -1.95 -3.01
C LEU A 191 28.93 -1.25 -4.36
N ARG A 192 29.94 -0.39 -4.48
CA ARG A 192 30.23 0.35 -5.71
C ARG A 192 30.54 -0.60 -6.87
N GLN A 193 31.38 -1.61 -6.63
CA GLN A 193 31.77 -2.61 -7.61
C GLN A 193 30.58 -3.47 -8.04
N SER A 194 29.76 -3.92 -7.08
CA SER A 194 28.61 -4.78 -7.36
C SER A 194 27.49 -4.06 -8.12
N LEU A 195 27.24 -2.78 -7.80
CA LEU A 195 26.19 -1.98 -8.45
C LEU A 195 26.68 -1.30 -9.75
N ASN A 196 27.99 -1.26 -9.98
CA ASN A 196 28.62 -0.56 -11.10
C ASN A 196 28.18 0.91 -11.23
N ILE A 197 28.19 1.64 -10.11
CA ILE A 197 27.79 3.06 -10.04
C ILE A 197 28.93 3.95 -9.56
N GLU A 198 28.85 5.24 -9.90
CA GLU A 198 29.82 6.25 -9.46
C GLU A 198 29.76 6.50 -7.95
N SER A 199 30.90 6.88 -7.36
CA SER A 199 31.02 7.08 -5.92
C SER A 199 30.07 8.15 -5.36
N VAL A 200 29.85 9.24 -6.10
CA VAL A 200 28.99 10.36 -5.70
C VAL A 200 27.51 9.96 -5.72
N LEU A 201 27.12 9.13 -6.68
CA LEU A 201 25.74 8.61 -6.76
C LEU A 201 25.48 7.59 -5.65
N LEU A 202 26.44 6.68 -5.40
CA LEU A 202 26.35 5.70 -4.32
C LEU A 202 26.20 6.37 -2.95
N SER A 203 26.99 7.40 -2.65
CA SER A 203 26.89 8.12 -1.36
C SER A 203 25.49 8.72 -1.18
N THR A 204 24.92 9.28 -2.25
CA THR A 204 23.55 9.82 -2.23
C THR A 204 22.52 8.72 -1.92
N TRP A 205 22.65 7.53 -2.52
CA TRP A 205 21.73 6.42 -2.26
C TRP A 205 21.87 5.86 -0.84
N ILE A 206 23.11 5.76 -0.33
CA ILE A 206 23.40 5.34 1.04
C ILE A 206 22.80 6.31 2.05
N ASP A 207 22.98 7.62 1.86
CA ASP A 207 22.45 8.63 2.78
C ASP A 207 20.91 8.60 2.81
N ARG A 208 20.28 8.33 1.67
CA ARG A 208 18.83 8.11 1.61
C ARG A 208 18.41 6.86 2.38
N CYS A 209 19.10 5.74 2.23
CA CYS A 209 18.82 4.52 3.00
C CYS A 209 18.99 4.75 4.52
N LYS A 210 20.04 5.46 4.93
CA LYS A 210 20.32 5.82 6.33
C LYS A 210 19.24 6.73 6.91
N SER A 211 18.84 7.78 6.18
CA SER A 211 17.78 8.70 6.62
C SER A 211 16.43 8.01 6.82
N LYS A 212 16.15 6.98 6.01
CA LYS A 212 14.97 6.11 6.13
C LYS A 212 15.12 4.95 7.13
N LYS A 213 16.27 4.85 7.80
CA LYS A 213 16.62 3.76 8.74
C LYS A 213 16.52 2.36 8.11
N LEU A 214 16.75 2.25 6.80
CA LEU A 214 16.78 0.96 6.10
C LEU A 214 18.12 0.25 6.30
N ILE A 215 19.19 1.03 6.49
CA ILE A 215 20.54 0.55 6.78
C ILE A 215 21.15 1.33 7.94
N VAL A 216 22.18 0.74 8.56
CA VAL A 216 23.06 1.38 9.53
C VAL A 216 24.51 1.23 9.07
N GLN A 217 25.35 2.20 9.46
CA GLN A 217 26.78 2.17 9.20
C GLN A 217 27.52 1.79 10.49
N ILE A 218 28.40 0.80 10.41
CA ILE A 218 29.23 0.32 11.51
C ILE A 218 30.69 0.38 11.03
N GLY A 219 31.41 1.44 11.40
CA GLY A 219 32.72 1.72 10.82
C GLY A 219 32.63 2.03 9.32
N ASN A 220 33.31 1.22 8.50
CA ASN A 220 33.28 1.32 7.04
C ASN A 220 32.20 0.45 6.39
N ASP A 221 31.49 -0.36 7.19
CA ASP A 221 30.54 -1.34 6.68
C ASP A 221 29.10 -0.82 6.82
N TYR A 222 28.24 -1.27 5.89
CA TYR A 222 26.80 -1.03 5.89
C TYR A 222 26.04 -2.32 6.13
N LYS A 223 25.08 -2.27 7.04
CA LYS A 223 24.24 -3.41 7.43
C LYS A 223 22.76 -3.05 7.34
N ILE A 224 21.94 -4.02 6.93
CA ILE A 224 20.48 -3.85 6.87
C ILE A 224 19.92 -3.69 8.29
N HIS A 225 19.10 -2.67 8.49
CA HIS A 225 18.43 -2.38 9.77
C HIS A 225 16.96 -2.83 9.74
N LEU A 226 16.74 -4.08 9.37
CA LEU A 226 15.45 -4.74 9.35
C LEU A 226 15.54 -6.03 10.16
N GLN A 227 14.44 -6.46 10.77
CA GLN A 227 14.43 -7.70 11.54
C GLN A 227 14.41 -8.90 10.58
N LYS A 228 15.47 -9.72 10.53
CA LYS A 228 15.54 -10.95 9.69
C LYS A 228 15.03 -10.73 8.23
N PRO A 229 15.61 -9.78 7.48
CA PRO A 229 15.12 -9.41 6.16
C PRO A 229 15.14 -10.61 5.20
N LEU A 230 14.05 -10.74 4.43
CA LEU A 230 13.92 -11.70 3.34
C LEU A 230 13.37 -10.94 2.13
N LEU A 231 14.24 -10.13 1.53
CA LEU A 231 13.92 -9.20 0.43
C LEU A 231 14.36 -9.74 -0.93
N ASN A 232 15.51 -10.42 -1.00
CA ASN A 232 15.96 -11.06 -2.23
C ASN A 232 15.18 -12.36 -2.47
N VAL A 233 14.01 -12.22 -3.10
CA VAL A 233 13.11 -13.31 -3.43
C VAL A 233 12.64 -13.17 -4.87
N LYS A 234 12.32 -14.30 -5.50
CA LYS A 234 11.73 -14.28 -6.84
C LYS A 234 10.32 -13.65 -6.77
N PRO A 235 9.89 -12.91 -7.82
CA PRO A 235 8.55 -12.32 -7.91
C PRO A 235 7.47 -13.38 -8.21
N ALA A 236 7.39 -14.42 -7.38
CA ALA A 236 6.48 -15.54 -7.57
C ALA A 236 6.03 -16.13 -6.22
N THR A 237 4.74 -16.39 -6.10
CA THR A 237 4.11 -17.15 -5.03
C THR A 237 3.80 -18.56 -5.50
N GLN A 238 4.18 -19.56 -4.72
CA GLN A 238 3.74 -20.94 -4.93
C GLN A 238 2.28 -21.08 -4.47
N LEU A 239 1.35 -20.97 -5.43
CA LEU A 239 -0.09 -21.13 -5.21
C LEU A 239 -0.46 -22.63 -5.30
N SER A 240 -0.83 -23.20 -4.16
CA SER A 240 -1.29 -24.59 -4.04
C SER A 240 -2.81 -24.69 -3.78
N SER A 241 -3.46 -23.55 -3.55
CA SER A 241 -4.88 -23.45 -3.20
C SER A 241 -5.69 -22.87 -4.35
N VAL A 242 -6.90 -23.39 -4.55
CA VAL A 242 -7.84 -22.91 -5.58
C VAL A 242 -8.51 -21.61 -5.12
N LEU A 243 -8.78 -20.71 -6.08
CA LEU A 243 -9.60 -19.52 -5.86
C LEU A 243 -11.07 -19.88 -6.05
N VAL A 244 -11.90 -19.55 -5.06
CA VAL A 244 -13.34 -19.78 -5.07
C VAL A 244 -14.10 -18.47 -4.92
N SER A 245 -15.23 -18.36 -5.61
CA SER A 245 -16.17 -17.25 -5.45
C SER A 245 -17.19 -17.59 -4.36
N LYS A 246 -17.27 -16.77 -3.32
CA LYS A 246 -18.22 -16.92 -2.21
C LYS A 246 -19.17 -15.74 -2.13
N ALA A 247 -20.39 -15.95 -1.68
CA ALA A 247 -21.31 -14.85 -1.41
C ALA A 247 -20.79 -14.03 -0.20
N SER A 248 -20.70 -12.71 -0.36
CA SER A 248 -20.17 -11.82 0.69
C SER A 248 -21.14 -11.54 1.84
N LYS A 249 -22.39 -12.06 1.79
CA LYS A 249 -23.50 -11.64 2.67
C LYS A 249 -23.23 -11.78 4.18
N PHE A 250 -22.29 -12.62 4.61
CA PHE A 250 -22.00 -12.87 6.04
C PHE A 250 -20.51 -12.92 6.39
N SER A 251 -19.64 -12.42 5.51
CA SER A 251 -18.19 -12.46 5.72
C SER A 251 -17.71 -11.16 6.37
N GLU A 252 -17.20 -11.23 7.60
CA GLU A 252 -16.46 -10.11 8.22
C GLU A 252 -15.13 -9.94 7.46
N LYS A 253 -15.03 -8.88 6.65
CA LYS A 253 -13.80 -8.51 5.96
C LYS A 253 -12.98 -7.60 6.85
N LEU A 254 -11.70 -7.91 7.02
CA LEU A 254 -10.81 -7.02 7.74
C LEU A 254 -10.44 -5.80 6.90
N ALA A 255 -10.21 -4.69 7.60
CA ALA A 255 -9.74 -3.46 6.99
C ALA A 255 -8.34 -3.65 6.38
N LYS A 256 -8.11 -2.99 5.25
CA LYS A 256 -6.80 -2.93 4.59
C LYS A 256 -5.93 -1.91 5.32
N VAL A 257 -4.70 -2.27 5.64
CA VAL A 257 -3.67 -1.32 6.13
C VAL A 257 -2.95 -0.69 4.94
N TYR A 258 -2.66 -1.50 3.91
CA TYR A 258 -1.98 -1.09 2.70
C TYR A 258 -2.94 -1.04 1.52
N THR A 259 -2.87 0.05 0.75
CA THR A 259 -3.62 0.20 -0.50
C THR A 259 -2.98 -0.62 -1.63
N PRO A 260 -3.77 -1.05 -2.65
CA PRO A 260 -3.21 -1.73 -3.82
C PRO A 260 -2.11 -0.93 -4.52
N SER A 261 -2.22 0.41 -4.57
CA SER A 261 -1.21 1.27 -5.19
C SER A 261 0.12 1.28 -4.43
N GLN A 262 0.09 1.21 -3.10
CA GLN A 262 1.31 1.08 -2.28
C GLN A 262 2.03 -0.24 -2.56
N ILE A 263 1.28 -1.35 -2.60
CA ILE A 263 1.83 -2.68 -2.90
C ILE A 263 2.40 -2.73 -4.31
N LYS A 264 1.66 -2.27 -5.33
CA LYS A 264 2.14 -2.26 -6.71
C LYS A 264 3.43 -1.45 -6.85
N ARG A 265 3.51 -0.28 -6.24
CA ARG A 265 4.72 0.55 -6.24
C ARG A 265 5.89 -0.17 -5.58
N ALA A 266 5.67 -0.80 -4.43
CA ALA A 266 6.70 -1.55 -3.74
C ALA A 266 7.20 -2.74 -4.57
N ALA A 267 6.30 -3.51 -5.19
CA ALA A 267 6.66 -4.59 -6.09
C ALA A 267 7.49 -4.10 -7.28
N SER A 268 7.06 -3.04 -7.97
CA SER A 268 7.81 -2.45 -9.09
C SER A 268 9.20 -1.95 -8.68
N ASN A 269 9.31 -1.32 -7.50
CA ASN A 269 10.60 -0.86 -7.00
C ASN A 269 11.52 -2.01 -6.60
N ALA A 270 10.98 -3.06 -5.98
CA ALA A 270 11.77 -4.18 -5.48
C ALA A 270 12.29 -5.11 -6.57
N PHE A 271 11.48 -5.37 -7.60
CA PHE A 271 11.82 -6.31 -8.67
C PHE A 271 12.42 -5.64 -9.91
N GLY A 272 12.46 -4.30 -9.93
CA GLY A 272 13.21 -3.53 -10.93
C GLY A 272 12.53 -3.38 -12.29
N SER A 273 13.31 -2.93 -13.28
CA SER A 273 12.84 -2.56 -14.62
C SER A 273 12.35 -3.73 -15.47
N HIS A 274 12.83 -4.95 -15.17
CA HIS A 274 12.45 -6.17 -15.89
C HIS A 274 11.25 -6.87 -15.25
N PHE A 275 10.43 -6.15 -14.51
CA PHE A 275 9.23 -6.65 -13.86
C PHE A 275 8.01 -5.80 -14.26
N ALA A 276 6.94 -6.46 -14.68
CA ALA A 276 5.69 -5.83 -15.08
C ALA A 276 4.48 -6.52 -14.45
N ILE A 277 3.54 -5.72 -13.93
CA ILE A 277 2.26 -6.20 -13.40
C ILE A 277 1.25 -6.18 -14.55
N ARG A 278 0.77 -7.36 -14.97
CA ARG A 278 -0.21 -7.50 -16.06
C ARG A 278 -1.63 -7.23 -15.58
N SER A 279 -2.00 -7.78 -14.43
CA SER A 279 -3.32 -7.62 -13.85
C SER A 279 -3.26 -7.68 -12.33
N THR A 280 -4.27 -7.12 -11.67
CA THR A 280 -4.39 -7.18 -10.21
C THR A 280 -5.84 -7.45 -9.80
N ARG A 281 -6.04 -8.28 -8.78
CA ARG A 281 -7.36 -8.62 -8.24
C ARG A 281 -7.29 -8.70 -6.72
N ASP A 282 -8.34 -8.20 -6.05
CA ASP A 282 -8.50 -8.43 -4.62
C ASP A 282 -8.91 -9.89 -4.37
N VAL A 283 -8.15 -10.57 -3.50
CA VAL A 283 -8.38 -11.94 -3.08
C VAL A 283 -8.39 -11.99 -1.55
N PHE A 284 -9.21 -12.84 -0.98
CA PHE A 284 -9.39 -12.93 0.46
C PHE A 284 -8.96 -14.27 1.02
N VAL A 285 -8.25 -14.25 2.13
CA VAL A 285 -7.82 -15.46 2.83
C VAL A 285 -8.74 -15.68 4.02
N PRO A 286 -9.39 -16.85 4.12
CA PRO A 286 -10.24 -17.18 5.25
C PRO A 286 -9.40 -17.44 6.51
N ILE A 287 -9.68 -16.72 7.58
CA ILE A 287 -9.03 -16.83 8.89
C ILE A 287 -10.09 -17.10 9.96
N TYR A 288 -9.91 -18.17 10.73
CA TYR A 288 -10.72 -18.42 11.92
C TYR A 288 -10.16 -17.65 13.11
N SER A 289 -11.01 -16.88 13.76
CA SER A 289 -10.79 -16.27 15.07
C SER A 289 -11.39 -17.21 16.11
N ILE A 290 -10.56 -17.83 16.94
CA ILE A 290 -10.96 -18.80 17.97
C ILE A 290 -10.70 -18.16 19.33
N VAL A 291 -11.78 -17.95 20.09
CA VAL A 291 -11.70 -17.46 21.47
C VAL A 291 -11.43 -18.64 22.40
N VAL A 292 -10.51 -18.45 23.35
CA VAL A 292 -10.23 -19.36 24.46
C VAL A 292 -10.58 -18.62 25.75
N VAL A 293 -11.35 -19.27 26.62
CA VAL A 293 -11.69 -18.77 27.95
C VAL A 293 -10.70 -19.36 28.93
N ASN A 294 -9.94 -18.50 29.59
CA ASN A 294 -8.99 -18.88 30.64
C ASN A 294 -9.73 -19.15 31.96
N PRO A 295 -9.07 -19.83 32.93
CA PRO A 295 -9.71 -20.19 34.21
C PRO A 295 -10.12 -18.99 35.06
N ASP A 296 -9.48 -17.84 34.86
CA ASP A 296 -9.79 -16.56 35.51
C ASP A 296 -10.95 -15.81 34.82
N GLY A 297 -11.55 -16.40 33.78
CA GLY A 297 -12.60 -15.79 32.96
C GLY A 297 -12.09 -14.84 31.88
N SER A 298 -10.78 -14.58 31.79
CA SER A 298 -10.22 -13.76 30.73
C SER A 298 -10.32 -14.45 29.36
N LEU A 299 -10.47 -13.65 28.31
CA LEU A 299 -10.60 -14.14 26.94
C LEU A 299 -9.30 -13.97 26.17
N HIS A 300 -8.85 -15.02 25.50
CA HIS A 300 -7.70 -14.99 24.61
C HIS A 300 -8.12 -15.40 23.20
N THR A 301 -7.91 -14.53 22.21
CA THR A 301 -8.30 -14.80 20.82
C THR A 301 -7.09 -15.16 19.98
N THR A 302 -7.14 -16.32 19.33
CA THR A 302 -6.12 -16.77 18.38
C THR A 302 -6.65 -16.76 16.96
N HIS A 303 -5.79 -16.49 15.99
CA HIS A 303 -6.16 -16.37 14.58
C HIS A 303 -5.48 -17.47 13.76
N TRP A 304 -6.26 -18.20 12.97
CA TRP A 304 -5.80 -19.39 12.27
C TRP A 304 -6.16 -19.34 10.80
N ASN A 305 -5.18 -19.60 9.95
CA ASN A 305 -5.39 -19.63 8.52
C ASN A 305 -6.13 -20.90 8.10
N ALA A 306 -7.33 -20.76 7.55
CA ALA A 306 -8.14 -21.91 7.13
C ALA A 306 -7.58 -22.62 5.88
N VAL A 307 -6.64 -22.02 5.15
CA VAL A 307 -5.95 -22.63 4.01
C VAL A 307 -4.81 -23.55 4.47
N SER A 308 -4.03 -23.12 5.46
CA SER A 308 -2.82 -23.86 5.90
C SER A 308 -2.96 -24.56 7.25
N GLY A 309 -3.98 -24.24 8.04
CA GLY A 309 -4.17 -24.72 9.41
C GLY A 309 -3.18 -24.12 10.42
N LYS A 310 -2.39 -23.13 10.01
CA LYS A 310 -1.36 -22.50 10.87
C LYS A 310 -1.86 -21.22 11.53
N GLN A 311 -1.36 -20.94 12.73
CA GLN A 311 -1.64 -19.70 13.44
C GLN A 311 -1.02 -18.51 12.70
N VAL A 312 -1.81 -17.46 12.51
CA VAL A 312 -1.38 -16.18 11.96
C VAL A 312 -1.06 -15.26 13.13
N HIS A 313 0.22 -14.97 13.32
CA HIS A 313 0.67 -13.95 14.25
C HIS A 313 0.54 -12.60 13.55
N SER A 314 -0.64 -11.98 13.58
CA SER A 314 -0.79 -10.60 13.12
C SER A 314 -0.79 -9.67 14.34
N MET A 315 0.10 -8.67 14.30
CA MET A 315 0.31 -7.72 15.39
C MET A 315 -0.85 -6.70 15.53
N ASN A 316 -1.81 -6.68 14.60
CA ASN A 316 -2.79 -5.58 14.46
C ASN A 316 -4.26 -5.99 14.68
N PHE A 317 -4.55 -6.99 15.52
CA PHE A 317 -5.92 -7.35 15.89
C PHE A 317 -6.42 -6.66 17.16
N THR A 318 -6.01 -5.42 17.41
CA THR A 318 -6.70 -4.57 18.39
C THR A 318 -7.91 -3.96 17.69
N GLN A 319 -9.10 -4.47 18.05
CA GLN A 319 -10.39 -3.84 17.76
C GLN A 319 -10.49 -2.47 18.43
#